data_AF-A0A4R5B0Y3-F1
#
_entry.id   AF-A0A4R5B0Y3-F1
#
_cell.length_a   1.000
_cell.length_b   1.000
_cell.length_c   1.000
_cell.angle_alpha   90.00
_cell.angle_beta   90.00
_cell.angle_gamma   90.00
#
_symmetry.space_group_name_H-M   'P 1'
#
loop_
_entity.id
_entity.type
_entity.pdbx_description
1 polymer ?
#
loop_
_entity_poly.entity_id
_entity_poly.type
_entity_poly.pdbx_seq_one_letter_code
_entity_poly.pdbx_strand_id
1 'polypeptide(L)'
;MKKLSIAFITLPLLLLNISCEKGKAADAVNGAEKSETGKADSIEKKTVLTIDTLDFNKRMIALSNNDTTGRWPVKAPYPLPGALLPYNRIIAFYGNLYSTRMGILGEIPRKEMLAKLQGEVANWQAADSTTTAIPALHYIAVTAQGEPGKNNMHRLRMPFKQIDTIISWAKPINALVFLDIQVGHSTVKAEVAELEKYLSMPNVHLGLDPEFSMKNGERPGSKIGHFTAADINDAITILADIVRKNKLTPKVLVIHRFTQGMVKNYKEIKTVPEVQIVMDMDGFGSKVLKKDSYVSYIYREPVQFAGFKLFYKNDNKKDWKMYSPEELVKFTPKPIYIQYQ
;
A
#
# COMPACT_ATOMS: atom_id res chain seq x y z
N MET A 1 -12.40 22.25 -70.29
CA MET A 1 -12.73 20.94 -69.71
C MET A 1 -14.00 21.10 -68.86
N LYS A 2 -14.98 20.20 -69.05
CA LYS A 2 -16.30 20.08 -68.39
C LYS A 2 -16.14 20.03 -66.85
N LYS A 3 -17.06 20.40 -65.95
CA LYS A 3 -18.42 21.00 -65.95
C LYS A 3 -18.70 21.44 -64.49
N LEU A 4 -19.42 22.55 -64.31
CA LEU A 4 -20.12 22.96 -63.08
C LEU A 4 -21.29 21.99 -62.77
N SER A 5 -21.63 21.79 -61.49
CA SER A 5 -22.90 22.28 -60.89
C SER A 5 -23.22 21.67 -59.53
N ILE A 6 -23.63 22.55 -58.61
CA ILE A 6 -24.26 22.31 -57.31
C ILE A 6 -25.77 22.12 -57.54
N ALA A 7 -26.42 21.22 -56.79
CA ALA A 7 -27.87 21.21 -56.62
C ALA A 7 -28.26 20.74 -55.22
N PHE A 8 -28.96 21.61 -54.49
CA PHE A 8 -29.75 21.34 -53.28
C PHE A 8 -31.08 20.72 -53.67
N ILE A 9 -31.52 19.63 -53.03
CA ILE A 9 -32.93 19.20 -53.00
C ILE A 9 -33.28 18.67 -51.60
N THR A 10 -34.47 19.08 -51.15
CA THR A 10 -35.11 18.96 -49.85
C THR A 10 -35.79 17.60 -49.56
N LEU A 11 -36.08 17.38 -48.27
CA LEU A 11 -36.80 16.30 -47.58
C LEU A 11 -38.16 15.91 -48.19
N PRO A 12 -38.67 14.68 -47.94
CA PRO A 12 -39.74 14.55 -46.95
C PRO A 12 -39.67 13.30 -46.04
N LEU A 13 -40.32 13.47 -44.89
CA LEU A 13 -40.60 12.52 -43.81
C LEU A 13 -41.69 11.52 -44.27
N LEU A 14 -41.51 10.21 -44.01
CA LEU A 14 -42.64 9.26 -43.96
C LEU A 14 -42.42 8.18 -42.90
N LEU A 15 -43.36 8.14 -41.95
CA LEU A 15 -43.56 7.11 -40.93
C LEU A 15 -44.14 5.85 -41.58
N LEU A 16 -43.75 4.66 -41.11
CA LEU A 16 -44.58 3.46 -41.13
C LEU A 16 -44.15 2.48 -40.02
N ASN A 17 -45.13 2.13 -39.18
CA ASN A 17 -45.12 1.06 -38.19
C ASN A 17 -45.29 -0.32 -38.89
N ILE A 18 -44.92 -1.40 -38.17
CA ILE A 18 -45.44 -2.79 -38.12
C ILE A 18 -44.25 -3.67 -37.65
N SER A 19 -44.15 -4.06 -36.38
CA SER A 19 -44.87 -5.12 -35.62
C SER A 19 -44.45 -6.57 -35.97
N CYS A 20 -43.87 -7.22 -34.94
CA CYS A 20 -43.96 -8.62 -34.52
C CYS A 20 -43.68 -9.78 -35.51
N GLU A 21 -42.65 -10.59 -35.20
CA GLU A 21 -42.87 -12.00 -34.83
C GLU A 21 -41.75 -12.55 -33.94
N LYS A 22 -42.17 -13.43 -33.02
CA LYS A 22 -41.40 -14.07 -31.94
C LYS A 22 -40.92 -15.45 -32.39
N GLY A 23 -39.67 -15.78 -32.08
CA GLY A 23 -39.19 -17.15 -31.94
C GLY A 23 -38.88 -17.49 -30.47
N LYS A 24 -39.75 -18.31 -29.87
CA LYS A 24 -39.62 -19.10 -28.61
C LYS A 24 -38.47 -20.13 -28.72
N ALA A 25 -37.92 -20.82 -27.72
CA ALA A 25 -37.99 -20.99 -26.25
C ALA A 25 -36.70 -21.82 -25.90
N ALA A 26 -36.32 -22.25 -24.69
CA ALA A 26 -37.00 -22.54 -23.43
C ALA A 26 -35.94 -22.62 -22.32
N ASP A 27 -36.31 -22.30 -21.08
CA ASP A 27 -36.06 -23.19 -19.95
C ASP A 27 -37.08 -22.89 -18.85
N ALA A 28 -37.70 -23.96 -18.37
CA ALA A 28 -38.90 -23.96 -17.56
C ALA A 28 -38.57 -23.83 -16.06
N VAL A 29 -39.35 -23.00 -15.38
CA VAL A 29 -39.48 -22.97 -13.92
C VAL A 29 -40.70 -23.80 -13.55
N ASN A 30 -40.51 -24.82 -12.70
CA ASN A 30 -41.60 -25.45 -11.96
C ASN A 30 -41.32 -25.28 -10.47
N GLY A 31 -42.25 -24.59 -9.79
CA GLY A 31 -42.35 -24.59 -8.34
C GLY A 31 -43.14 -25.81 -7.86
N ALA A 32 -42.72 -26.34 -6.71
CA ALA A 32 -43.53 -27.24 -5.89
C ALA A 32 -43.21 -26.93 -4.42
N GLU A 33 -44.24 -26.51 -3.68
CA GLU A 33 -44.23 -26.44 -2.22
C GLU A 33 -44.24 -27.86 -1.62
N LYS A 34 -43.46 -28.07 -0.55
CA LYS A 34 -43.77 -29.04 0.49
C LYS A 34 -43.21 -28.60 1.86
N SER A 35 -44.03 -28.90 2.86
CA SER A 35 -44.02 -28.53 4.28
C SER A 35 -42.84 -29.07 5.11
N GLU A 36 -42.47 -28.25 6.10
CA GLU A 36 -41.87 -28.49 7.44
C GLU A 36 -40.90 -29.67 7.69
N THR A 37 -39.74 -29.33 8.27
CA THR A 37 -39.30 -29.87 9.58
C THR A 37 -38.11 -29.07 10.11
N GLY A 38 -38.19 -28.62 11.36
CA GLY A 38 -37.19 -27.78 12.00
C GLY A 38 -35.83 -28.46 12.17
N LYS A 39 -34.77 -27.66 12.07
CA LYS A 39 -33.46 -27.99 12.63
C LYS A 39 -32.93 -26.78 13.39
N ALA A 40 -32.50 -27.10 14.61
CA ALA A 40 -32.03 -26.24 15.67
C ALA A 40 -31.11 -25.11 15.19
N ASP A 41 -31.34 -23.93 15.77
CA ASP A 41 -30.38 -22.84 15.87
C ASP A 41 -29.08 -23.39 16.47
N SER A 42 -28.13 -23.77 15.61
CA SER A 42 -26.74 -23.86 16.03
C SER A 42 -26.26 -22.43 16.17
N ILE A 43 -26.25 -21.92 17.40
CA ILE A 43 -25.51 -20.72 17.77
C ILE A 43 -24.08 -20.94 17.26
N GLU A 44 -23.72 -20.29 16.15
CA GLU A 44 -22.34 -20.20 15.69
C GLU A 44 -21.55 -19.61 16.84
N LYS A 45 -20.80 -20.48 17.52
CA LYS A 45 -19.87 -20.10 18.56
C LYS A 45 -18.84 -19.22 17.86
N LYS A 46 -19.00 -17.90 17.99
CA LYS A 46 -18.03 -16.89 17.54
C LYS A 46 -16.67 -17.32 18.09
N THR A 47 -15.87 -17.98 17.26
CA THR A 47 -14.49 -18.29 17.55
C THR A 47 -13.81 -16.95 17.62
N VAL A 48 -13.62 -16.45 18.85
CA VAL A 48 -12.69 -15.36 19.10
C VAL A 48 -11.34 -15.93 18.71
N LEU A 49 -10.92 -15.67 17.47
CA LEU A 49 -9.58 -15.97 17.03
C LEU A 49 -8.68 -15.21 17.99
N THR A 50 -7.84 -15.90 18.74
CA THR A 50 -6.80 -15.29 19.57
C THR A 50 -5.48 -15.54 18.87
N ILE A 51 -4.55 -14.59 18.94
CA ILE A 51 -3.22 -14.78 18.35
C ILE A 51 -2.44 -15.83 19.14
N ASP A 52 -1.73 -16.73 18.45
CA ASP A 52 -0.75 -17.60 19.08
C ASP A 52 0.48 -16.75 19.45
N THR A 53 0.57 -16.38 20.73
CA THR A 53 1.64 -15.52 21.23
C THR A 53 3.01 -16.20 21.21
N LEU A 54 3.08 -17.53 21.29
CA LEU A 54 4.35 -18.26 21.26
C LEU A 54 4.92 -18.26 19.84
N ASP A 55 4.11 -18.57 18.83
CA ASP A 55 4.52 -18.48 17.43
C ASP A 55 4.87 -17.03 17.04
N PHE A 56 4.05 -16.06 17.45
CA PHE A 56 4.34 -14.65 17.22
C PHE A 56 5.70 -14.24 17.78
N ASN A 57 5.98 -14.55 19.06
CA ASN A 57 7.25 -14.22 19.70
C ASN A 57 8.44 -14.89 19.00
N LYS A 58 8.30 -16.17 18.61
CA LYS A 58 9.33 -16.91 17.86
C LYS A 58 9.67 -16.22 16.54
N ARG A 59 8.65 -15.78 15.78
CA ARG A 59 8.84 -15.06 14.52
C ARG A 59 9.47 -13.68 14.72
N MET A 60 9.07 -12.94 15.75
CA MET A 60 9.68 -11.65 16.08
C MET A 60 11.17 -11.81 16.41
N ILE A 61 11.57 -12.84 17.14
CA ILE A 61 12.98 -13.16 17.39
C ILE A 61 13.69 -13.51 16.08
N ALA A 62 13.08 -14.33 15.21
CA ALA A 62 13.68 -14.66 13.92
C ALA A 62 13.89 -13.44 13.01
N LEU A 63 12.95 -12.47 13.01
CA LEU A 63 13.11 -11.20 12.30
C LEU A 63 14.15 -10.28 12.94
N SER A 64 14.38 -10.34 14.24
CA SER A 64 15.47 -9.58 14.87
C SER A 64 16.85 -10.01 14.42
N ASN A 65 16.97 -11.17 13.73
CA ASN A 65 18.23 -11.74 13.29
C ASN A 65 19.27 -11.88 14.42
N ASN A 66 18.79 -12.31 15.60
CA ASN A 66 19.61 -12.46 16.82
C ASN A 66 20.29 -11.16 17.27
N ASP A 67 19.62 -10.00 17.15
CA ASP A 67 20.13 -8.75 17.74
C ASP A 67 20.35 -8.93 19.24
N THR A 68 21.62 -8.84 19.66
CA THR A 68 22.01 -8.98 21.07
C THR A 68 22.01 -7.64 21.82
N THR A 69 21.76 -6.53 21.12
CA THR A 69 21.81 -5.19 21.73
C THR A 69 20.54 -4.81 22.49
N GLY A 70 19.48 -5.63 22.37
CA GLY A 70 18.19 -5.37 22.98
C GLY A 70 17.35 -4.31 22.28
N ARG A 71 17.71 -3.91 21.04
CA ARG A 71 16.91 -2.97 20.23
C ARG A 71 15.80 -3.69 19.48
N TRP A 72 16.08 -4.90 19.00
CA TRP A 72 15.15 -5.72 18.23
C TRP A 72 14.97 -7.11 18.86
N PRO A 73 13.77 -7.70 18.82
CA PRO A 73 12.52 -7.08 18.39
C PRO A 73 12.03 -6.02 19.40
N VAL A 74 11.33 -5.00 18.91
CA VAL A 74 10.73 -3.98 19.79
C VAL A 74 9.60 -4.59 20.60
N LYS A 75 9.54 -4.27 21.90
CA LYS A 75 8.40 -4.62 22.75
C LYS A 75 7.21 -3.75 22.37
N ALA A 76 6.16 -4.37 21.85
CA ALA A 76 4.90 -3.74 21.49
C ALA A 76 3.73 -4.63 21.93
N PRO A 77 2.51 -4.08 22.06
CA PRO A 77 1.31 -4.90 22.30
C PRO A 77 1.15 -5.98 21.23
N TYR A 78 0.57 -7.13 21.60
CA TYR A 78 0.18 -8.14 20.62
C TYR A 78 -0.84 -7.56 19.64
N PRO A 79 -0.70 -7.81 18.32
CA PRO A 79 -1.65 -7.30 17.35
C PRO A 79 -2.97 -8.08 17.42
N LEU A 80 -4.03 -7.49 16.84
CA LEU A 80 -5.28 -8.20 16.67
C LEU A 80 -5.11 -9.43 15.74
N PRO A 81 -6.03 -10.42 15.83
CA PRO A 81 -6.04 -11.58 14.94
C PRO A 81 -6.08 -11.17 13.47
N GLY A 82 -5.42 -11.96 12.62
CA GLY A 82 -5.28 -11.66 11.19
C GLY A 82 -4.22 -10.60 10.87
N ALA A 83 -3.33 -10.30 11.81
CA ALA A 83 -2.11 -9.51 11.58
C ALA A 83 -1.31 -10.09 10.39
N LEU A 84 -0.79 -9.20 9.54
CA LEU A 84 0.02 -9.60 8.38
C LEU A 84 1.46 -9.88 8.80
N LEU A 85 2.03 -9.04 9.67
CA LEU A 85 3.41 -9.17 10.16
C LEU A 85 3.43 -9.82 11.55
N PRO A 86 4.41 -10.66 11.90
CA PRO A 86 5.56 -11.12 11.09
C PRO A 86 5.27 -12.36 10.23
N TYR A 87 4.00 -12.71 9.99
CA TYR A 87 3.61 -13.93 9.29
C TYR A 87 3.93 -13.90 7.79
N ASN A 88 3.86 -12.72 7.19
CA ASN A 88 4.08 -12.49 5.77
C ASN A 88 5.16 -11.44 5.55
N ARG A 89 5.94 -11.62 4.48
CA ARG A 89 6.79 -10.60 3.89
C ARG A 89 6.02 -9.92 2.76
N ILE A 90 5.85 -8.61 2.86
CA ILE A 90 5.10 -7.84 1.86
C ILE A 90 6.07 -7.37 0.78
N ILE A 91 5.81 -7.71 -0.48
CA ILE A 91 6.58 -7.30 -1.66
C ILE A 91 5.75 -6.31 -2.46
N ALA A 92 6.13 -5.04 -2.45
CA ALA A 92 5.34 -3.95 -2.99
C ALA A 92 5.97 -3.33 -4.24
N PHE A 93 5.15 -3.07 -5.27
CA PHE A 93 5.53 -2.17 -6.36
C PHE A 93 4.97 -0.78 -6.09
N TYR A 94 5.85 0.22 -6.06
CA TYR A 94 5.51 1.60 -5.76
C TYR A 94 5.30 2.44 -7.01
N GLY A 95 4.33 3.36 -6.96
CA GLY A 95 4.32 4.51 -7.85
C GLY A 95 2.96 5.10 -8.20
N ASN A 96 2.89 5.82 -9.32
CA ASN A 96 1.71 6.57 -9.74
C ASN A 96 1.34 6.28 -11.21
N LEU A 97 0.06 5.97 -11.46
CA LEU A 97 -0.48 5.60 -12.76
C LEU A 97 -0.43 6.70 -13.84
N TYR A 98 -0.24 7.97 -13.46
CA TYR A 98 -0.08 9.08 -14.41
C TYR A 98 1.39 9.45 -14.67
N SER A 99 2.35 8.75 -14.08
CA SER A 99 3.76 9.07 -14.23
C SER A 99 4.63 7.82 -14.37
N THR A 100 5.32 7.72 -15.50
CA THR A 100 6.36 6.71 -15.72
C THR A 100 7.67 7.01 -15.00
N ARG A 101 7.74 8.12 -14.26
CA ARG A 101 8.94 8.57 -13.53
C ARG A 101 8.80 8.46 -12.01
N MET A 102 7.62 8.09 -11.52
CA MET A 102 7.32 8.00 -10.08
C MET A 102 7.20 6.55 -9.61
N GLY A 103 7.91 5.62 -10.25
CA GLY A 103 8.03 4.23 -9.81
C GLY A 103 7.42 3.20 -10.75
N ILE A 104 7.91 1.97 -10.62
CA ILE A 104 7.61 0.85 -11.52
C ILE A 104 6.12 0.57 -11.72
N LEU A 105 5.27 0.88 -10.71
CA LEU A 105 3.83 0.64 -10.79
C LEU A 105 3.19 1.36 -11.99
N GLY A 106 3.66 2.57 -12.32
CA GLY A 106 3.19 3.39 -13.45
C GLY A 106 4.15 3.41 -14.64
N GLU A 107 5.32 2.78 -14.52
CA GLU A 107 6.38 2.84 -15.53
C GLU A 107 6.13 1.91 -16.71
N ILE A 108 5.64 0.70 -16.44
CA ILE A 108 5.49 -0.37 -17.44
C ILE A 108 4.02 -0.82 -17.58
N PRO A 109 3.63 -1.42 -18.73
CA PRO A 109 2.25 -1.85 -18.94
C PRO A 109 1.74 -2.80 -17.85
N ARG A 110 0.48 -2.66 -17.45
CA ARG A 110 -0.15 -3.43 -16.35
C ARG A 110 0.19 -4.91 -16.36
N LYS A 111 0.04 -5.59 -17.49
CA LYS A 111 0.26 -7.04 -17.58
C LYS A 111 1.70 -7.41 -17.24
N GLU A 112 2.66 -6.65 -17.77
CA GLU A 112 4.09 -6.82 -17.50
C GLU A 112 4.43 -6.45 -16.06
N MET A 113 3.83 -5.37 -15.54
CA MET A 113 3.97 -4.93 -14.15
C MET A 113 3.56 -6.02 -13.17
N LEU A 114 2.37 -6.61 -13.33
CA LEU A 114 1.87 -7.66 -12.44
C LEU A 114 2.70 -8.95 -12.55
N ALA A 115 3.13 -9.32 -13.77
CA ALA A 115 3.99 -10.48 -13.96
C ALA A 115 5.36 -10.29 -13.28
N LYS A 116 5.94 -9.09 -13.39
CA LYS A 116 7.21 -8.77 -12.75
C LYS A 116 7.09 -8.75 -11.22
N LEU A 117 5.99 -8.21 -10.67
CA LEU A 117 5.73 -8.27 -9.24
C LEU A 117 5.66 -9.71 -8.72
N GLN A 118 4.95 -10.60 -9.43
CA GLN A 118 4.89 -12.02 -9.08
C GLN A 118 6.28 -12.70 -9.15
N GLY A 119 7.11 -12.29 -10.11
CA GLY A 119 8.51 -12.72 -10.17
C GLY A 119 9.30 -12.31 -8.92
N GLU A 120 9.18 -11.06 -8.46
CA GLU A 120 9.84 -10.63 -7.22
C GLU A 120 9.30 -11.35 -5.99
N VAL A 121 7.99 -11.60 -5.90
CA VAL A 121 7.38 -12.42 -4.83
C VAL A 121 8.00 -13.81 -4.80
N ALA A 122 8.14 -14.48 -5.96
CA ALA A 122 8.77 -15.79 -6.05
C ALA A 122 10.25 -15.76 -5.65
N ASN A 123 11.00 -14.73 -6.06
CA ASN A 123 12.41 -14.57 -5.68
C ASN A 123 12.56 -14.43 -4.15
N TRP A 124 11.72 -13.61 -3.52
CA TRP A 124 11.73 -13.46 -2.06
C TRP A 124 11.30 -14.73 -1.32
N GLN A 125 10.34 -15.46 -1.86
CA GLN A 125 9.92 -16.74 -1.29
C GLN A 125 11.03 -17.80 -1.38
N ALA A 126 11.82 -17.79 -2.45
CA ALA A 126 12.96 -18.69 -2.64
C ALA A 126 14.13 -18.36 -1.71
N ALA A 127 14.39 -17.07 -1.48
CA ALA A 127 15.48 -16.62 -0.61
C ALA A 127 15.22 -16.87 0.89
N ASP A 128 13.95 -16.92 1.30
CA ASP A 128 13.54 -17.26 2.66
C ASP A 128 12.18 -17.98 2.66
N SER A 129 12.21 -19.30 2.76
CA SER A 129 11.01 -20.15 2.78
C SER A 129 10.26 -20.13 4.11
N THR A 130 10.82 -19.53 5.17
CA THR A 130 10.22 -19.54 6.51
C THR A 130 9.13 -18.48 6.69
N THR A 131 9.10 -17.49 5.78
CA THR A 131 8.16 -16.38 5.78
C THR A 131 7.46 -16.30 4.43
N THR A 132 6.12 -16.35 4.42
CA THR A 132 5.35 -16.30 3.18
C THR A 132 5.47 -14.93 2.51
N ALA A 133 5.90 -14.87 1.25
CA ALA A 133 5.95 -13.62 0.49
C ALA A 133 4.59 -13.35 -0.18
N ILE A 134 4.07 -12.12 -0.06
CA ILE A 134 2.79 -11.71 -0.64
C ILE A 134 2.91 -10.40 -1.44
N PRO A 135 2.17 -10.24 -2.55
CA PRO A 135 2.25 -9.05 -3.40
C PRO A 135 1.51 -7.85 -2.80
N ALA A 136 1.97 -6.64 -3.15
CA ALA A 136 1.29 -5.39 -2.86
C ALA A 136 1.48 -4.36 -3.99
N LEU A 137 0.47 -3.50 -4.17
CA LEU A 137 0.53 -2.32 -5.02
C LEU A 137 0.52 -1.08 -4.13
N HIS A 138 1.63 -0.35 -4.08
CA HIS A 138 1.78 0.84 -3.26
C HIS A 138 1.62 2.09 -4.12
N TYR A 139 0.42 2.65 -4.13
CA TYR A 139 0.02 3.73 -5.04
C TYR A 139 0.09 5.10 -4.37
N ILE A 140 0.73 6.05 -5.06
CA ILE A 140 0.80 7.44 -4.60
C ILE A 140 -0.53 8.14 -4.84
N ALA A 141 -1.34 8.23 -3.78
CA ALA A 141 -2.69 8.81 -3.83
C ALA A 141 -2.68 10.34 -3.65
N VAL A 142 -1.68 10.87 -2.95
CA VAL A 142 -1.46 12.32 -2.81
C VAL A 142 0.01 12.62 -3.08
N THR A 143 0.27 13.52 -4.04
CA THR A 143 1.63 13.93 -4.42
C THR A 143 1.88 15.36 -3.95
N ALA A 144 3.07 15.62 -3.43
CA ALA A 144 3.47 16.99 -3.14
C ALA A 144 3.79 17.73 -4.44
N GLN A 145 3.55 19.03 -4.46
CA GLN A 145 3.67 19.87 -5.64
C GLN A 145 4.60 21.03 -5.38
N GLY A 146 5.50 21.31 -6.32
CA GLY A 146 6.32 22.52 -6.28
C GLY A 146 5.47 23.78 -6.34
N GLU A 147 4.45 23.78 -7.21
CA GLU A 147 3.51 24.90 -7.34
C GLU A 147 2.36 24.80 -6.32
N PRO A 148 1.79 25.94 -5.89
CA PRO A 148 0.65 25.94 -5.00
C PRO A 148 -0.56 25.28 -5.67
N GLY A 149 -1.09 24.23 -5.05
CA GLY A 149 -2.34 23.60 -5.45
C GLY A 149 -3.56 24.30 -4.84
N LYS A 150 -4.70 23.60 -4.83
CA LYS A 150 -5.93 24.07 -4.17
C LYS A 150 -5.63 24.50 -2.72
N ASN A 151 -6.15 25.66 -2.34
CA ASN A 151 -5.96 26.27 -1.01
C ASN A 151 -4.48 26.50 -0.63
N ASN A 152 -3.57 26.66 -1.60
CA ASN A 152 -2.12 26.82 -1.39
C ASN A 152 -1.46 25.65 -0.64
N MET A 153 -2.02 24.44 -0.75
CA MET A 153 -1.54 23.30 0.05
C MET A 153 -0.32 22.57 -0.53
N HIS A 154 0.20 23.02 -1.68
CA HIS A 154 1.37 22.41 -2.36
C HIS A 154 1.27 20.87 -2.49
N ARG A 155 0.08 20.41 -2.89
CA ARG A 155 -0.21 18.98 -3.10
C ARG A 155 -1.29 18.79 -4.15
N LEU A 156 -1.32 17.60 -4.74
CA LEU A 156 -2.33 17.15 -5.69
C LEU A 156 -2.88 15.80 -5.23
N ARG A 157 -4.20 15.73 -5.03
CA ARG A 157 -4.89 14.46 -4.78
C ARG A 157 -5.21 13.80 -6.11
N MET A 158 -4.85 12.52 -6.25
CA MET A 158 -5.22 11.75 -7.41
C MET A 158 -6.75 11.51 -7.43
N PRO A 159 -7.37 11.44 -8.62
CA PRO A 159 -8.79 11.09 -8.71
C PRO A 159 -9.06 9.76 -8.05
N PHE A 160 -10.14 9.67 -7.27
CA PHE A 160 -10.55 8.44 -6.58
C PHE A 160 -10.73 7.23 -7.51
N LYS A 161 -11.09 7.45 -8.78
CA LYS A 161 -11.13 6.40 -9.80
C LYS A 161 -9.78 5.68 -10.01
N GLN A 162 -8.66 6.36 -9.78
CA GLN A 162 -7.33 5.73 -9.84
C GLN A 162 -7.12 4.77 -8.67
N ILE A 163 -7.59 5.13 -7.47
CA ILE A 163 -7.59 4.23 -6.31
C ILE A 163 -8.46 3.01 -6.60
N ASP A 164 -9.67 3.20 -7.15
CA ASP A 164 -10.54 2.11 -7.58
C ASP A 164 -9.84 1.20 -8.61
N THR A 165 -9.06 1.79 -9.52
CA THR A 165 -8.29 1.07 -10.53
C THR A 165 -7.22 0.20 -9.90
N ILE A 166 -6.42 0.73 -8.98
CA ILE A 166 -5.40 -0.05 -8.26
C ILE A 166 -6.01 -1.19 -7.45
N ILE A 167 -7.11 -0.94 -6.74
CA ILE A 167 -7.83 -1.98 -6.01
C ILE A 167 -8.30 -3.10 -6.95
N SER A 168 -8.80 -2.74 -8.14
CA SER A 168 -9.21 -3.72 -9.15
C SER A 168 -8.02 -4.53 -9.70
N TRP A 169 -6.83 -3.93 -9.79
CA TRP A 169 -5.61 -4.61 -10.25
C TRP A 169 -5.05 -5.57 -9.20
N ALA A 170 -5.22 -5.24 -7.92
CA ALA A 170 -4.77 -6.06 -6.81
C ALA A 170 -5.61 -7.34 -6.64
N LYS A 171 -6.93 -7.27 -6.87
CA LYS A 171 -7.87 -8.39 -6.68
C LYS A 171 -7.46 -9.72 -7.35
N PRO A 172 -7.14 -9.79 -8.66
CA PRO A 172 -6.83 -11.06 -9.32
C PRO A 172 -5.54 -11.73 -8.84
N ILE A 173 -4.66 -11.00 -8.16
CA ILE A 173 -3.40 -11.53 -7.61
C ILE A 173 -3.39 -11.56 -6.08
N ASN A 174 -4.55 -11.36 -5.44
CA ASN A 174 -4.71 -11.27 -3.99
C ASN A 174 -3.71 -10.32 -3.31
N ALA A 175 -3.40 -9.20 -3.98
CA ALA A 175 -2.44 -8.23 -3.48
C ALA A 175 -3.06 -7.26 -2.46
N LEU A 176 -2.20 -6.80 -1.56
CA LEU A 176 -2.49 -5.64 -0.72
C LEU A 176 -2.43 -4.36 -1.54
N VAL A 177 -3.10 -3.31 -1.07
CA VAL A 177 -2.99 -1.96 -1.62
C VAL A 177 -2.52 -1.03 -0.53
N PHE A 178 -1.53 -0.20 -0.82
CA PHE A 178 -1.14 0.92 0.04
C PHE A 178 -1.45 2.23 -0.65
N LEU A 179 -2.05 3.16 0.08
CA LEU A 179 -2.27 4.52 -0.39
C LEU A 179 -1.19 5.40 0.24
N ASP A 180 -0.27 5.90 -0.57
CA ASP A 180 0.82 6.76 -0.11
C ASP A 180 0.41 8.24 -0.15
N ILE A 181 0.89 8.99 0.84
CA ILE A 181 0.56 10.40 1.03
C ILE A 181 1.81 11.25 1.21
N GLN A 182 1.97 12.18 0.29
CA GLN A 182 2.89 13.31 0.36
C GLN A 182 2.08 14.57 0.72
N VAL A 183 2.15 15.02 1.97
CA VAL A 183 1.20 16.02 2.49
C VAL A 183 1.42 17.44 1.99
N GLY A 184 2.62 17.79 1.50
CA GLY A 184 2.97 19.16 1.15
C GLY A 184 2.84 20.09 2.36
N HIS A 185 1.94 21.08 2.26
CA HIS A 185 1.59 22.01 3.37
C HIS A 185 0.35 21.56 4.16
N SER A 186 -0.23 20.41 3.83
CA SER A 186 -1.36 19.84 4.58
C SER A 186 -0.90 19.09 5.83
N THR A 187 -1.86 18.52 6.55
CA THR A 187 -1.62 17.67 7.72
C THR A 187 -1.92 16.20 7.41
N VAL A 188 -1.26 15.30 8.14
CA VAL A 188 -1.55 13.85 8.05
C VAL A 188 -3.02 13.59 8.34
N LYS A 189 -3.57 14.18 9.42
CA LYS A 189 -4.98 14.06 9.79
C LYS A 189 -5.92 14.43 8.65
N ALA A 190 -5.69 15.55 7.97
CA ALA A 190 -6.55 16.00 6.87
C ALA A 190 -6.47 15.07 5.65
N GLU A 191 -5.28 14.55 5.31
CA GLU A 191 -5.14 13.67 4.14
C GLU A 191 -5.63 12.26 4.38
N VAL A 192 -5.39 11.70 5.56
CA VAL A 192 -5.82 10.34 5.90
C VAL A 192 -7.35 10.28 6.01
N ALA A 193 -8.00 11.32 6.58
CA ALA A 193 -9.46 11.38 6.70
C ALA A 193 -10.19 11.28 5.35
N GLU A 194 -9.61 11.87 4.29
CA GLU A 194 -10.19 11.84 2.94
C GLU A 194 -10.15 10.45 2.30
N LEU A 195 -9.31 9.56 2.84
CA LEU A 195 -9.17 8.18 2.39
C LEU A 195 -9.90 7.18 3.29
N GLU A 196 -10.67 7.62 4.30
CA GLU A 196 -11.36 6.73 5.27
C GLU A 196 -12.20 5.65 4.56
N LYS A 197 -12.91 6.03 3.48
CA LYS A 197 -13.70 5.10 2.67
C LYS A 197 -12.86 3.91 2.16
N TYR A 198 -11.65 4.19 1.68
CA TYR A 198 -10.75 3.17 1.13
C TYR A 198 -10.04 2.41 2.24
N LEU A 199 -9.56 3.10 3.27
CA LEU A 199 -8.89 2.50 4.42
C LEU A 199 -9.81 1.57 5.23
N SER A 200 -11.13 1.75 5.12
CA SER A 200 -12.14 0.83 5.68
C SER A 200 -12.22 -0.52 4.94
N MET A 201 -11.58 -0.68 3.78
CA MET A 201 -11.49 -1.97 3.08
C MET A 201 -10.40 -2.85 3.70
N PRO A 202 -10.60 -4.17 3.87
CA PRO A 202 -9.64 -5.05 4.57
C PRO A 202 -8.22 -5.01 4.00
N ASN A 203 -8.06 -5.04 2.68
CA ASN A 203 -6.78 -5.15 1.96
C ASN A 203 -6.09 -3.81 1.67
N VAL A 204 -6.63 -2.69 2.15
CA VAL A 204 -6.07 -1.35 1.92
C VAL A 204 -5.36 -0.84 3.18
N HIS A 205 -4.16 -0.31 2.99
CA HIS A 205 -3.20 0.14 3.99
C HIS A 205 -2.66 1.53 3.65
N LEU A 206 -1.80 2.10 4.50
CA LEU A 206 -1.36 3.49 4.41
C LEU A 206 0.18 3.59 4.32
N GLY A 207 0.66 4.45 3.41
CA GLY A 207 2.03 4.92 3.33
C GLY A 207 2.13 6.41 3.64
N LEU A 208 3.22 6.83 4.26
CA LEU A 208 3.50 8.21 4.62
C LEU A 208 4.91 8.58 4.17
N ASP A 209 5.04 9.70 3.46
CA ASP A 209 6.29 10.29 3.00
C ASP A 209 6.63 11.56 3.81
N PRO A 210 7.44 11.45 4.90
CA PRO A 210 7.80 12.60 5.73
C PRO A 210 8.60 13.68 4.99
N GLU A 211 9.36 13.30 3.95
CA GLU A 211 10.22 14.23 3.21
C GLU A 211 9.45 15.37 2.55
N PHE A 212 8.14 15.21 2.35
CA PHE A 212 7.28 16.22 1.76
C PHE A 212 6.40 16.97 2.77
N SER A 213 6.64 16.82 4.07
CA SER A 213 5.95 17.62 5.09
C SER A 213 6.72 18.91 5.38
N MET A 214 6.24 20.01 4.80
CA MET A 214 6.93 21.31 4.85
C MET A 214 6.33 22.19 5.94
N LYS A 215 6.75 21.94 7.18
CA LYS A 215 6.18 22.55 8.39
C LYS A 215 6.27 24.08 8.45
N ASN A 216 7.24 24.71 7.77
CA ASN A 216 7.39 26.17 7.80
C ASN A 216 7.06 26.81 6.44
N GLY A 217 6.22 26.16 5.62
CA GLY A 217 5.73 26.71 4.36
C GLY A 217 6.73 26.65 3.21
N GLU A 218 7.83 25.92 3.36
CA GLU A 218 8.83 25.83 2.30
C GLU A 218 8.29 25.00 1.12
N ARG A 219 8.76 25.28 -0.09
CA ARG A 219 8.30 24.57 -1.28
C ARG A 219 8.70 23.08 -1.20
N PRO A 220 7.81 22.11 -1.40
CA PRO A 220 8.18 20.70 -1.47
C PRO A 220 9.31 20.44 -2.48
N GLY A 221 10.25 19.58 -2.12
CA GLY A 221 11.44 19.28 -2.94
C GLY A 221 12.56 20.33 -2.89
N SER A 222 12.36 21.49 -2.23
CA SER A 222 13.46 22.45 -1.99
C SER A 222 14.41 22.02 -0.87
N LYS A 223 13.90 21.23 0.07
CA LYS A 223 14.65 20.56 1.15
C LYS A 223 13.83 19.40 1.68
N ILE A 224 14.45 18.57 2.50
CA ILE A 224 13.81 17.40 3.13
C ILE A 224 12.94 17.88 4.30
N GLY A 225 11.63 17.61 4.22
CA GLY A 225 10.65 17.81 5.26
C GLY A 225 10.73 16.78 6.40
N HIS A 226 9.77 16.82 7.32
CA HIS A 226 9.72 15.86 8.42
C HIS A 226 8.33 15.68 9.03
N PHE A 227 8.11 14.51 9.61
CA PHE A 227 7.05 14.26 10.57
C PHE A 227 7.60 14.19 11.99
N THR A 228 6.75 14.57 12.94
CA THR A 228 6.92 14.27 14.36
C THR A 228 6.16 12.99 14.72
N ALA A 229 6.42 12.44 15.90
CA ALA A 229 5.58 11.37 16.44
C ALA A 229 4.10 11.75 16.54
N ALA A 230 3.76 13.02 16.79
CA ALA A 230 2.38 13.48 16.83
C ALA A 230 1.68 13.32 15.47
N ASP A 231 2.36 13.70 14.38
CA ASP A 231 1.83 13.52 13.01
C ASP A 231 1.56 12.05 12.68
N ILE A 232 2.48 11.16 13.08
CA ILE A 232 2.35 9.72 12.87
C ILE A 232 1.25 9.15 13.77
N ASN A 233 1.13 9.63 15.00
CA ASN A 233 0.09 9.23 15.95
C ASN A 233 -1.32 9.66 15.50
N ASP A 234 -1.46 10.74 14.72
CA ASP A 234 -2.74 11.08 14.08
C ASP A 234 -3.17 9.99 13.09
N ALA A 235 -2.26 9.51 12.22
CA ALA A 235 -2.55 8.39 11.33
C ALA A 235 -2.88 7.11 12.10
N ILE A 236 -2.11 6.78 13.14
CA ILE A 236 -2.35 5.60 13.99
C ILE A 236 -3.73 5.66 14.62
N THR A 237 -4.14 6.82 15.14
CA THR A 237 -5.44 7.00 15.78
C THR A 237 -6.57 6.77 14.78
N ILE A 238 -6.50 7.40 13.61
CA ILE A 238 -7.52 7.22 12.56
C ILE A 238 -7.60 5.77 12.09
N LEU A 239 -6.44 5.13 11.82
CA LEU A 239 -6.41 3.72 11.40
C LEU A 239 -6.96 2.79 12.48
N ALA A 240 -6.61 3.00 13.75
CA ALA A 240 -7.14 2.21 14.85
C ALA A 240 -8.66 2.33 14.98
N ASP A 241 -9.20 3.54 14.85
CA ASP A 241 -10.63 3.78 14.89
C ASP A 241 -11.36 3.12 13.71
N ILE A 242 -10.79 3.18 12.50
CA ILE A 242 -11.29 2.46 11.32
C ILE A 242 -11.31 0.96 11.57
N VAL A 243 -10.23 0.39 12.13
CA VAL A 243 -10.14 -1.04 12.44
C VAL A 243 -11.21 -1.47 13.44
N ARG A 244 -11.36 -0.72 14.55
CA ARG A 244 -12.37 -1.01 15.59
C ARG A 244 -13.79 -0.90 15.04
N LYS A 245 -14.09 0.21 14.37
CA LYS A 245 -15.43 0.52 13.82
C LYS A 245 -15.88 -0.53 12.81
N ASN A 246 -14.97 -0.98 11.95
CA ASN A 246 -15.27 -1.90 10.86
C ASN A 246 -14.91 -3.37 11.18
N LYS A 247 -14.40 -3.66 12.38
CA LYS A 247 -13.97 -5.01 12.82
C LYS A 247 -12.95 -5.64 11.86
N LEU A 248 -11.98 -4.85 11.42
CA LEU A 248 -10.95 -5.27 10.47
C LEU A 248 -9.80 -5.99 11.18
N THR A 249 -8.98 -6.67 10.39
CA THR A 249 -7.62 -7.04 10.81
C THR A 249 -6.73 -5.79 10.94
N PRO A 250 -5.58 -5.89 11.63
CA PRO A 250 -4.66 -4.76 11.75
C PRO A 250 -4.24 -4.14 10.42
N LYS A 251 -4.08 -2.81 10.40
CA LYS A 251 -3.55 -2.08 9.25
C LYS A 251 -2.03 -2.00 9.32
N VAL A 252 -1.37 -2.18 8.18
CA VAL A 252 0.04 -1.82 8.04
C VAL A 252 0.14 -0.31 7.74
N LEU A 253 0.99 0.37 8.50
CA LEU A 253 1.37 1.77 8.29
C LEU A 253 2.86 1.82 7.92
N VAL A 254 3.16 2.20 6.69
CA VAL A 254 4.54 2.37 6.20
C VAL A 254 4.95 3.83 6.37
N ILE A 255 6.15 4.05 6.92
CA ILE A 255 6.74 5.37 7.10
C ILE A 255 8.10 5.38 6.42
N HIS A 256 8.22 6.15 5.34
CA HIS A 256 9.44 6.24 4.56
C HIS A 256 10.52 7.06 5.29
N ARG A 257 11.77 6.60 5.29
CA ARG A 257 12.89 7.27 5.96
C ARG A 257 14.24 6.95 5.32
N PHE A 258 14.97 7.98 4.91
CA PHE A 258 16.36 7.86 4.43
C PHE A 258 17.34 8.87 5.03
N THR A 259 16.85 9.77 5.89
CA THR A 259 17.69 10.59 6.78
C THR A 259 17.11 10.57 8.18
N GLN A 260 17.95 10.82 9.20
CA GLN A 260 17.49 10.84 10.60
C GLN A 260 16.41 11.89 10.84
N GLY A 261 16.57 13.09 10.26
CA GLY A 261 15.71 14.24 10.53
C GLY A 261 14.27 14.12 10.00
N MET A 262 13.98 13.15 9.13
CA MET A 262 12.65 12.93 8.56
C MET A 262 11.60 12.50 9.58
N VAL A 263 12.02 11.82 10.65
CA VAL A 263 11.12 11.37 11.73
C VAL A 263 11.68 11.83 13.06
N LYS A 264 11.01 12.79 13.69
CA LYS A 264 11.41 13.33 14.99
C LYS A 264 10.65 12.64 16.12
N ASN A 265 11.33 12.50 17.25
CA ASN A 265 10.79 11.94 18.49
C ASN A 265 10.22 10.53 18.33
N TYR A 266 10.86 9.67 17.53
CA TYR A 266 10.34 8.33 17.18
C TYR A 266 9.91 7.47 18.38
N LYS A 267 10.52 7.68 19.56
CA LYS A 267 10.17 6.98 20.82
C LYS A 267 8.76 7.29 21.34
N GLU A 268 8.16 8.39 20.88
CA GLU A 268 6.80 8.81 21.22
C GLU A 268 5.76 8.27 20.23
N ILE A 269 6.18 7.54 19.19
CA ILE A 269 5.26 6.85 18.26
C ILE A 269 4.60 5.70 19.03
N LYS A 270 3.27 5.72 19.07
CA LYS A 270 2.49 4.71 19.80
C LYS A 270 2.41 3.42 19.00
N THR A 271 2.56 2.28 19.67
CA THR A 271 2.23 0.97 19.11
C THR A 271 0.92 0.50 19.72
N VAL A 272 -0.03 0.08 18.87
CA VAL A 272 -1.38 -0.36 19.27
C VAL A 272 -1.74 -1.67 18.55
N PRO A 273 -2.61 -2.52 19.11
CA PRO A 273 -2.97 -3.80 18.49
C PRO A 273 -3.53 -3.70 17.06
N GLU A 274 -4.16 -2.56 16.73
CA GLU A 274 -4.82 -2.32 15.44
C GLU A 274 -3.88 -1.93 14.29
N VAL A 275 -2.63 -1.53 14.59
CA VAL A 275 -1.73 -0.97 13.57
C VAL A 275 -0.33 -1.59 13.68
N GLN A 276 0.19 -2.04 12.54
CA GLN A 276 1.53 -2.60 12.38
C GLN A 276 2.42 -1.59 11.64
N ILE A 277 3.42 -1.06 12.31
CA ILE A 277 4.22 0.06 11.82
C ILE A 277 5.53 -0.44 11.19
N VAL A 278 5.75 -0.07 9.94
CA VAL A 278 6.98 -0.35 9.20
C VAL A 278 7.76 0.95 9.05
N MET A 279 8.99 0.98 9.56
CA MET A 279 9.96 2.02 9.22
C MET A 279 10.74 1.56 7.98
N ASP A 280 10.47 2.19 6.83
CA ASP A 280 10.99 1.76 5.54
C ASP A 280 12.23 2.57 5.13
N MET A 281 13.34 1.88 4.86
CA MET A 281 14.56 2.53 4.39
C MET A 281 14.43 2.93 2.92
N ASP A 282 14.20 4.21 2.67
CA ASP A 282 13.87 4.79 1.35
C ASP A 282 15.07 5.48 0.66
N GLY A 283 16.30 5.11 1.04
CA GLY A 283 17.51 5.68 0.45
C GLY A 283 17.89 4.93 -0.83
N PHE A 284 18.42 5.62 -1.84
CA PHE A 284 19.01 4.99 -3.02
C PHE A 284 20.53 5.13 -3.05
N GLY A 285 21.20 4.25 -3.78
CA GLY A 285 22.63 4.36 -4.05
C GLY A 285 23.37 3.03 -3.97
N SER A 286 24.68 3.10 -3.73
CA SER A 286 25.49 1.90 -3.53
C SER A 286 25.02 1.09 -2.34
N LYS A 287 25.31 -0.21 -2.34
CA LYS A 287 25.03 -1.11 -1.21
C LYS A 287 25.57 -0.56 0.12
N VAL A 288 26.78 0.01 0.10
CA VAL A 288 27.41 0.62 1.29
C VAL A 288 26.54 1.75 1.83
N LEU A 289 26.18 2.74 1.00
CA LEU A 289 25.37 3.88 1.44
C LEU A 289 24.00 3.47 1.97
N LYS A 290 23.37 2.49 1.31
CA LYS A 290 22.07 1.95 1.72
C LYS A 290 22.16 1.20 3.04
N LYS A 291 23.21 0.40 3.24
CA LYS A 291 23.46 -0.27 4.52
C LYS A 291 23.74 0.73 5.64
N ASP A 292 24.54 1.75 5.38
CA ASP A 292 24.86 2.79 6.37
C ASP A 292 23.61 3.56 6.79
N SER A 293 22.73 3.88 5.83
CA SER A 293 21.43 4.51 6.11
C SER A 293 20.49 3.58 6.88
N TYR A 294 20.45 2.30 6.53
CA TYR A 294 19.66 1.30 7.25
C TYR A 294 20.12 1.16 8.71
N VAL A 295 21.42 1.07 8.95
CA VAL A 295 21.99 1.00 10.30
C VAL A 295 21.71 2.28 11.07
N SER A 296 21.96 3.43 10.45
CA SER A 296 21.88 4.74 11.12
C SER A 296 20.46 5.14 11.49
N TYR A 297 19.51 4.86 10.60
CA TYR A 297 18.16 5.38 10.73
C TYR A 297 17.17 4.28 11.09
N ILE A 298 17.24 3.07 10.54
CA ILE A 298 16.27 2.00 10.88
C ILE A 298 16.68 1.25 12.14
N TYR A 299 17.88 0.66 12.14
CA TYR A 299 18.32 -0.19 13.25
C TYR A 299 18.45 0.57 14.57
N ARG A 300 19.05 1.77 14.55
CA ARG A 300 19.31 2.59 15.75
C ARG A 300 18.09 3.32 16.30
N GLU A 301 17.03 3.46 15.50
CA GLU A 301 15.78 4.12 15.90
C GLU A 301 14.58 3.20 15.62
N PRO A 302 14.46 2.11 16.41
CA PRO A 302 13.48 1.07 16.16
C PRO A 302 12.07 1.52 16.59
N VAL A 303 11.04 1.13 15.82
CA VAL A 303 9.63 1.41 16.12
C VAL A 303 8.80 0.14 16.25
N GLN A 304 8.74 -0.71 15.22
CA GLN A 304 8.07 -2.02 15.34
C GLN A 304 8.58 -3.04 14.31
N PHE A 305 8.50 -2.70 13.03
CA PHE A 305 9.01 -3.52 11.92
C PHE A 305 9.92 -2.69 11.01
N ALA A 306 10.80 -3.37 10.28
CA ALA A 306 11.69 -2.73 9.32
C ALA A 306 11.27 -3.03 7.87
N GLY A 307 11.40 -2.01 7.03
CA GLY A 307 11.25 -2.10 5.58
C GLY A 307 12.55 -1.74 4.84
N PHE A 308 12.62 -2.09 3.57
CA PHE A 308 13.71 -1.71 2.70
C PHE A 308 13.21 -1.46 1.27
N LYS A 309 13.53 -0.29 0.72
CA LYS A 309 13.20 0.04 -0.66
C LYS A 309 14.36 -0.25 -1.61
N LEU A 310 14.05 -0.71 -2.80
CA LEU A 310 14.97 -1.09 -3.86
C LEU A 310 14.61 -0.30 -5.12
N PHE A 311 15.61 0.31 -5.75
CA PHE A 311 15.40 1.13 -6.94
C PHE A 311 16.03 0.46 -8.15
N TYR A 312 15.22 -0.01 -9.10
CA TYR A 312 15.73 -0.73 -10.28
C TYR A 312 16.73 0.09 -11.09
N LYS A 313 16.54 1.40 -11.16
CA LYS A 313 17.43 2.31 -11.88
C LYS A 313 18.50 2.89 -10.96
N ASN A 314 18.12 3.50 -9.83
CA ASN A 314 19.03 4.30 -9.02
C ASN A 314 20.10 3.46 -8.30
N ASP A 315 19.76 2.25 -7.85
CA ASP A 315 20.71 1.37 -7.16
C ASP A 315 21.64 0.63 -8.13
N ASN A 316 21.37 0.71 -9.44
CA ASN A 316 22.18 0.15 -10.52
C ASN A 316 22.86 1.22 -11.38
N LYS A 317 22.92 2.48 -10.91
CA LYS A 317 23.66 3.54 -11.58
C LYS A 317 25.17 3.28 -11.48
N LYS A 318 25.91 3.63 -12.54
CA LYS A 318 27.37 3.45 -12.63
C LYS A 318 27.75 1.97 -12.47
N ASP A 319 28.63 1.67 -11.53
CA ASP A 319 29.13 0.34 -11.15
C ASP A 319 28.36 -0.26 -9.96
N TRP A 320 27.33 0.42 -9.44
CA TRP A 320 26.54 -0.08 -8.33
C TRP A 320 25.64 -1.24 -8.75
N LYS A 321 25.28 -2.05 -7.74
CA LYS A 321 24.33 -3.14 -7.88
C LYS A 321 23.29 -3.04 -6.77
N MET A 322 22.03 -3.20 -7.15
CA MET A 322 20.93 -3.33 -6.21
C MET A 322 21.15 -4.55 -5.30
N TYR A 323 20.65 -4.48 -4.07
CA TYR A 323 20.63 -5.61 -3.16
C TYR A 323 19.73 -6.74 -3.67
N SER A 324 20.18 -7.98 -3.49
CA SER A 324 19.37 -9.18 -3.73
C SER A 324 18.58 -9.57 -2.48
N PRO A 325 17.51 -10.37 -2.62
CA PRO A 325 16.78 -10.96 -1.48
C PRO A 325 17.71 -11.70 -0.50
N GLU A 326 18.64 -12.51 -1.00
CA GLU A 326 19.57 -13.33 -0.20
C GLU A 326 20.54 -12.47 0.64
N GLU A 327 20.83 -11.26 0.19
CA GLU A 327 21.62 -10.30 0.95
C GLU A 327 20.80 -9.62 2.03
N LEU A 328 19.57 -9.20 1.72
CA LEU A 328 18.71 -8.47 2.66
C LEU A 328 18.17 -9.35 3.79
N VAL A 329 17.93 -10.65 3.56
CA VAL A 329 17.52 -11.57 4.64
C VAL A 329 18.58 -11.76 5.73
N LYS A 330 19.82 -11.28 5.49
CA LYS A 330 20.93 -11.29 6.45
C LYS A 330 21.01 -10.00 7.28
N PHE A 331 20.14 -9.02 7.03
CA PHE A 331 20.14 -7.75 7.76
C PHE A 331 19.60 -7.94 9.18
N THR A 332 19.97 -6.99 10.05
CA THR A 332 19.53 -6.94 11.44
C THR A 332 18.84 -5.59 11.69
N PRO A 333 17.52 -5.57 11.95
CA PRO A 333 16.59 -6.69 11.78
C PRO A 333 16.44 -7.08 10.28
N LYS A 334 15.78 -8.19 10.00
CA LYS A 334 15.41 -8.59 8.63
C LYS A 334 14.25 -7.70 8.15
N PRO A 335 14.37 -7.01 7.01
CA PRO A 335 13.24 -6.30 6.43
C PRO A 335 12.08 -7.25 6.11
N ILE A 336 10.88 -6.91 6.56
CA ILE A 336 9.65 -7.68 6.37
C ILE A 336 8.69 -7.02 5.36
N TYR A 337 8.99 -5.78 4.99
CA TYR A 337 8.33 -5.05 3.92
C TYR A 337 9.38 -4.61 2.91
N ILE A 338 9.19 -4.96 1.65
CA ILE A 338 10.12 -4.66 0.56
C ILE A 338 9.37 -3.87 -0.48
N GLN A 339 9.90 -2.71 -0.84
CA GLN A 339 9.29 -1.86 -1.85
C GLN A 339 10.23 -1.71 -3.04
N TYR A 340 9.72 -1.93 -4.24
CA TYR A 340 10.45 -1.73 -5.49
C TYR A 340 9.96 -0.47 -6.19
N GLN A 341 10.90 0.33 -6.68
CA GLN A 341 10.65 1.55 -7.43
C GLN A 341 11.40 1.59 -8.77
#